data_AF-A0A1I8CBP9-F1
#
_entry.id   AF-A0A1I8CBP9-F1
#
_cell.length_a   1.000
_cell.length_b   1.000
_cell.length_c   1.000
_cell.angle_alpha   90.00
_cell.angle_beta   90.00
_cell.angle_gamma   90.00
#
_symmetry.space_group_name_H-M   'P 1'
#
loop_
_entity.id
_entity.type
_entity.pdbx_description
1 polymer ?
#
loop_
_entity_poly.entity_id
_entity_poly.type
_entity_poly.pdbx_seq_one_letter_code
_entity_poly.pdbx_strand_id
1 'polypeptide(L)'
;MKSSIAIFCLFAINLFCDADFLDNSNEAFELNLMHQITKNPQTTPIATSKQILELWRPPSFQLNCDSIMNNDKKYIDEQKKQRFTIDPKEFDLPMDCNSIKNRAYYPTNPLSKSEKEFPIAYARIVYESYPMIELFFAMSYSPQNHYCYSVDSKATAMFNKM
;
A
#
# COMPACT_ATOMS: atom_id res chain seq x y z
N MET A 1 12.70 -26.48 -34.68
CA MET A 1 11.79 -25.33 -34.48
C MET A 1 11.96 -24.77 -33.07
N LYS A 2 13.04 -24.04 -32.82
CA LYS A 2 13.28 -23.29 -31.57
C LYS A 2 14.27 -22.15 -31.90
N SER A 3 13.81 -21.03 -32.45
CA SER A 3 14.55 -19.75 -32.50
C SER A 3 13.75 -18.60 -33.14
N SER A 4 12.59 -18.22 -32.59
CA SER A 4 11.90 -16.99 -33.06
C SER A 4 11.16 -16.19 -31.98
N ILE A 5 11.05 -16.67 -30.75
CA ILE A 5 10.36 -15.93 -29.68
C ILE A 5 11.29 -14.92 -28.98
N ALA A 6 12.61 -15.18 -28.93
CA ALA A 6 13.55 -14.29 -28.26
C ALA A 6 13.75 -12.93 -28.97
N ILE A 7 13.57 -12.86 -30.29
CA ILE A 7 13.79 -11.63 -31.08
C ILE A 7 12.60 -10.67 -30.93
N PHE A 8 11.39 -11.19 -30.72
CA PHE A 8 10.20 -10.34 -30.53
C PHE A 8 10.18 -9.62 -29.17
N CYS A 9 10.76 -10.18 -28.12
CA CYS A 9 10.86 -9.50 -26.82
C CYS A 9 11.92 -8.38 -26.80
N LEU A 10 13.00 -8.51 -27.57
CA LEU A 10 14.04 -7.46 -27.65
C LEU A 10 13.58 -6.21 -28.43
N PHE A 11 12.64 -6.38 -29.37
CA PHE A 11 12.08 -5.24 -30.12
C PHE A 11 11.08 -4.42 -29.30
N ALA A 12 10.37 -5.02 -28.33
CA ALA A 12 9.39 -4.31 -27.50
C ALA A 12 10.03 -3.40 -26.44
N ILE A 13 11.21 -3.76 -25.92
CA ILE A 13 11.92 -2.95 -24.90
C ILE A 13 12.44 -1.64 -25.49
N ASN A 14 12.84 -1.64 -26.78
CA ASN A 14 13.33 -0.45 -27.48
C ASN A 14 12.21 0.45 -28.05
N LEU A 15 10.95 0.03 -28.02
CA LEU A 15 9.82 0.84 -28.51
C LEU A 15 9.04 1.59 -27.41
N PHE A 16 9.30 1.29 -26.14
CA PHE A 16 8.61 1.92 -24.99
C PHE A 16 9.56 2.63 -24.01
N CYS A 17 10.84 2.73 -24.35
CA CYS A 17 11.84 3.44 -23.55
C CYS A 17 12.37 4.62 -24.35
N ASP A 18 11.53 5.62 -24.59
CA ASP A 18 12.01 6.95 -24.98
C ASP A 18 12.76 7.53 -23.77
N ALA A 19 14.09 7.54 -23.88
CA ALA A 19 15.01 8.15 -22.93
C ALA A 19 14.83 9.68 -22.80
N ASP A 20 13.93 10.28 -23.59
CA ASP A 20 13.63 11.71 -23.59
C ASP A 20 12.64 12.13 -22.49
N PHE A 21 12.02 11.18 -21.76
CA PHE A 21 11.12 11.52 -20.63
C PHE A 21 11.87 11.92 -19.36
N LEU A 22 13.15 11.55 -19.21
CA LEU A 22 13.93 11.79 -17.99
C LEU A 22 14.70 13.11 -17.96
N ASP A 23 14.72 13.88 -19.05
CA ASP A 23 15.46 15.15 -19.11
C ASP A 23 14.56 16.39 -18.90
N ASN A 24 13.23 16.23 -18.94
CA ASN A 24 12.28 17.34 -18.81
C ASN A 24 11.58 17.42 -17.43
N SER A 25 11.95 16.56 -16.48
CA SER A 25 11.42 16.59 -15.11
C SER A 25 12.31 17.36 -14.11
N ASN A 26 13.50 17.79 -14.53
CA ASN A 26 14.51 18.33 -13.62
C ASN A 26 14.51 19.86 -13.49
N GLU A 27 13.68 20.60 -14.25
CA GLU A 27 13.56 22.07 -14.13
C GLU A 27 12.29 22.56 -13.41
N ALA A 28 11.49 21.68 -12.81
CA ALA A 28 10.24 22.10 -12.13
C ALA A 28 10.03 21.54 -10.72
N PHE A 29 11.08 21.13 -10.01
CA PHE A 29 10.97 20.69 -8.61
C PHE A 29 11.96 21.38 -7.69
N GLU A 30 12.02 22.71 -7.76
CA GLU A 30 12.58 23.54 -6.68
C GLU A 30 11.58 23.61 -5.51
N LEU A 31 11.79 22.70 -4.55
CA LEU A 31 11.65 22.88 -3.10
C LEU A 31 10.88 24.12 -2.61
N ASN A 32 9.55 24.08 -2.65
CA ASN A 32 8.71 24.93 -1.78
C ASN A 32 7.64 24.15 -0.99
N LEU A 33 7.75 22.81 -0.94
CA LEU A 33 6.77 21.97 -0.24
C LEU A 33 7.01 21.90 1.28
N MET A 34 8.24 22.16 1.76
CA MET A 34 8.56 22.08 3.19
C MET A 34 8.13 23.31 4.01
N HIS A 35 7.72 24.42 3.37
CA HIS A 35 7.30 25.63 4.08
C HIS A 35 5.77 25.82 4.18
N GLN A 36 4.98 25.00 3.46
CA GLN A 36 3.51 25.11 3.44
C GLN A 36 2.80 24.17 4.42
N ILE A 37 3.49 23.14 4.92
CA ILE A 37 2.90 22.14 5.84
C ILE A 37 2.78 22.68 7.28
N THR A 38 3.62 23.62 7.70
CA THR A 38 3.65 24.11 9.10
C THR A 38 2.79 25.35 9.37
N LYS A 39 2.09 25.90 8.37
CA LYS A 39 1.36 27.18 8.50
C LYS A 39 -0.17 27.09 8.46
N ASN A 40 -0.76 25.90 8.37
CA ASN A 40 -2.21 25.77 8.38
C ASN A 40 -2.66 24.81 9.49
N PRO A 41 -3.01 25.31 10.69
CA PRO A 41 -3.78 24.51 11.62
C PRO A 41 -5.17 24.36 10.99
N GLN A 42 -5.43 23.22 10.35
CA GLN A 42 -6.79 22.85 10.00
C GLN A 42 -7.55 22.59 11.30
N THR A 43 -8.14 23.64 11.87
CA THR A 43 -9.34 23.53 12.69
C THR A 43 -10.50 23.26 11.74
N THR A 44 -10.52 22.06 11.15
CA THR A 44 -11.74 21.53 10.56
C THR A 44 -12.69 21.18 11.70
N PRO A 45 -13.97 21.59 11.63
CA PRO A 45 -14.95 21.21 12.64
C PRO A 45 -14.98 19.69 12.72
N ILE A 46 -14.95 19.15 13.94
CA ILE A 46 -15.14 17.73 14.24
C ILE A 46 -16.55 17.38 13.75
N ALA A 47 -16.65 17.03 12.47
CA ALA A 47 -17.79 16.34 11.93
C ALA A 47 -17.86 15.02 12.70
N THR A 48 -18.91 14.88 13.50
CA THR A 48 -19.15 13.74 14.38
C THR A 48 -19.05 12.48 13.52
N SER A 49 -17.93 11.75 13.65
CA SER A 49 -17.53 10.76 12.66
C SER A 49 -18.54 9.62 12.69
N LYS A 50 -19.27 9.46 11.59
CA LYS A 50 -19.94 8.23 11.20
C LYS A 50 -18.94 7.09 11.44
N GLN A 51 -19.19 6.27 12.47
CA GLN A 51 -18.46 5.07 12.90
C GLN A 51 -17.01 5.01 12.40
N ILE A 52 -16.04 5.28 13.27
CA ILE A 52 -14.64 4.95 13.01
C ILE A 52 -14.64 3.47 12.60
N LEU A 53 -14.39 3.20 11.32
CA LEU A 53 -14.29 1.83 10.82
C LEU A 53 -13.11 1.22 11.58
N GLU A 54 -13.38 0.24 12.43
CA GLU A 54 -12.31 -0.49 13.12
C GLU A 54 -11.52 -1.25 12.04
N LEU A 55 -10.39 -0.68 11.64
CA LEU A 55 -9.41 -1.35 10.79
C LEU A 55 -9.04 -2.65 11.50
N TRP A 56 -9.15 -3.77 10.78
CA TRP A 56 -8.81 -5.06 11.37
C TRP A 56 -7.33 -5.05 11.80
N ARG A 57 -7.08 -5.54 13.01
CA ARG A 57 -5.74 -5.67 13.59
C ARG A 57 -5.61 -7.04 14.25
N PRO A 58 -4.46 -7.73 14.09
CA PRO A 58 -4.21 -8.96 14.83
C PRO A 58 -4.35 -8.71 16.34
N PRO A 59 -5.12 -9.53 17.08
CA PRO A 59 -5.27 -9.37 18.53
C PRO A 59 -3.95 -9.38 19.31
N SER A 60 -2.94 -10.10 18.80
CA SER A 60 -1.59 -10.14 19.38
C SER A 60 -0.79 -8.84 19.18
N PHE A 61 -1.24 -7.96 18.28
CA PHE A 61 -0.55 -6.73 17.91
C PHE A 61 -1.23 -5.51 18.53
N GLN A 62 -0.99 -5.25 19.81
CA GLN A 62 -1.58 -4.12 20.55
C GLN A 62 -0.53 -3.07 20.92
N LEU A 63 -0.05 -2.33 19.92
CA LEU A 63 0.87 -1.21 20.13
C LEU A 63 0.14 0.12 20.25
N ASN A 64 0.54 0.94 21.20
CA ASN A 64 0.23 2.37 21.22
C ASN A 64 1.12 3.10 20.21
N CYS A 65 0.57 3.39 19.03
CA CYS A 65 1.29 4.09 17.97
C CYS A 65 1.64 5.53 18.37
N ASP A 66 0.81 6.22 19.15
CA ASP A 66 1.07 7.61 19.55
C ASP A 66 2.33 7.72 20.41
N SER A 67 2.52 6.80 21.36
CA SER A 67 3.76 6.71 22.16
C SER A 67 4.99 6.48 21.27
N ILE A 68 4.86 5.66 20.23
CA ILE A 68 5.96 5.41 19.28
C ILE A 68 6.26 6.65 18.44
N MET A 69 5.23 7.26 17.85
CA MET A 69 5.37 8.42 16.97
C MET A 69 5.89 9.65 17.70
N ASN A 70 5.55 9.79 18.99
CA ASN A 70 6.04 10.86 19.87
C ASN A 70 7.40 10.54 20.52
N ASN A 71 8.04 9.42 20.15
CA ASN A 71 9.35 9.01 20.65
C ASN A 71 9.41 8.85 22.19
N ASP A 72 8.37 8.27 22.79
CA ASP A 72 8.40 7.85 24.19
C ASP A 72 9.40 6.69 24.35
N LYS A 73 10.64 7.04 24.72
CA LYS A 73 11.73 6.08 24.88
C LYS A 73 11.41 4.99 25.90
N LYS A 74 10.70 5.33 26.98
CA LYS A 74 10.37 4.37 28.03
C LYS A 74 9.44 3.29 27.46
N TYR A 75 8.36 3.72 26.81
CA TYR A 75 7.43 2.80 26.15
C TYR A 75 8.14 1.96 25.09
N ILE A 76 8.92 2.58 24.21
CA ILE A 76 9.64 1.89 23.13
C ILE A 76 10.60 0.83 23.70
N ASP A 77 11.36 1.15 24.74
CA ASP A 77 12.31 0.21 25.35
C ASP A 77 11.61 -0.93 26.11
N GLU A 78 10.39 -0.72 26.60
CA GLU A 78 9.54 -1.78 27.13
C GLU A 78 9.03 -2.70 26.01
N GLN A 79 8.54 -2.14 24.90
CA GLN A 79 8.01 -2.93 23.78
C GLN A 79 9.09 -3.73 23.05
N LYS A 80 10.32 -3.21 22.93
CA LYS A 80 11.46 -3.94 22.33
C LYS A 80 11.75 -5.28 22.98
N LYS A 81 11.41 -5.45 24.26
CA LYS A 81 11.61 -6.72 25.00
C LYS A 81 10.66 -7.81 24.52
N GLN A 82 9.54 -7.43 23.90
CA GLN A 82 8.55 -8.35 23.37
C GLN A 82 8.77 -8.53 21.88
N ARG A 83 9.01 -9.78 21.44
CA ARG A 83 9.02 -10.10 20.02
C ARG A 83 7.58 -10.44 19.61
N PHE A 84 6.93 -9.51 18.91
CA PHE A 84 5.61 -9.78 18.31
C PHE A 84 5.74 -10.91 17.29
N THR A 85 5.12 -12.04 17.58
CA THR A 85 4.94 -13.15 16.64
C THR A 85 3.45 -13.33 16.50
N ILE A 86 2.93 -13.13 15.30
CA ILE A 86 1.50 -13.29 15.04
C ILE A 86 1.27 -14.77 14.73
N ASP A 87 0.31 -15.41 15.40
CA ASP A 87 -0.07 -16.78 15.06
C ASP A 87 -0.67 -16.75 13.64
N PRO A 88 -0.19 -17.58 12.69
CA PRO A 88 -0.78 -17.69 11.36
C PRO A 88 -2.31 -17.89 11.36
N LYS A 89 -2.87 -18.50 12.43
CA LYS A 89 -4.32 -18.69 12.59
C LYS A 89 -5.08 -17.40 12.81
N GLU A 90 -4.45 -16.35 13.34
CA GLU A 90 -5.08 -15.01 13.46
C GLU A 90 -5.44 -14.43 12.08
N PHE A 91 -4.84 -14.96 11.02
CA PHE A 91 -5.09 -14.57 9.64
C PHE A 91 -6.01 -15.53 8.87
N ASP A 92 -6.64 -16.51 9.55
CA ASP A 92 -7.69 -17.36 8.96
C ASP A 92 -9.02 -16.58 8.89
N LEU A 93 -9.02 -15.54 8.06
CA LEU A 93 -10.12 -14.59 7.90
C LEU A 93 -10.96 -14.96 6.67
N PRO A 94 -12.27 -14.64 6.66
CA PRO A 94 -13.12 -14.91 5.50
C PRO A 94 -12.62 -14.19 4.24
N MET A 95 -12.50 -14.91 3.13
CA MET A 95 -11.92 -14.40 1.88
C MET A 95 -12.95 -13.84 0.89
N ASP A 96 -14.21 -13.65 1.33
CA ASP A 96 -15.23 -13.04 0.48
C ASP A 96 -15.01 -11.52 0.33
N CYS A 97 -15.49 -10.96 -0.79
CA CYS A 97 -15.30 -9.55 -1.11
C CYS A 97 -15.81 -8.58 -0.04
N ASN A 98 -16.91 -8.91 0.67
CA ASN A 98 -17.46 -8.03 1.68
C ASN A 98 -16.59 -8.05 2.94
N SER A 99 -16.13 -9.23 3.36
CA SER A 99 -15.19 -9.37 4.45
C SER A 99 -13.88 -8.64 4.20
N ILE A 100 -13.27 -8.78 3.02
CA ILE A 100 -12.06 -8.03 2.64
C ILE A 100 -12.32 -6.52 2.70
N LYS A 101 -13.40 -6.04 2.06
CA LYS A 101 -13.73 -4.61 2.06
C LYS A 101 -13.98 -4.03 3.45
N ASN A 102 -14.45 -4.84 4.39
CA ASN A 102 -14.71 -4.40 5.76
C ASN A 102 -13.46 -4.45 6.65
N ARG A 103 -12.39 -5.15 6.25
CA ARG A 103 -11.14 -5.20 7.03
C ARG A 103 -10.33 -3.93 6.95
N ALA A 104 -10.50 -3.12 5.91
CA ALA A 104 -9.79 -1.86 5.75
C ALA A 104 -10.66 -0.76 5.14
N TYR A 105 -10.13 0.47 5.17
CA TYR A 105 -10.79 1.61 4.57
C TYR A 105 -10.47 1.70 3.08
N TYR A 106 -11.47 1.50 2.23
CA TYR A 106 -11.36 1.61 0.77
C TYR A 106 -12.24 2.75 0.25
N PRO A 107 -11.69 3.96 0.04
CA PRO A 107 -12.45 5.09 -0.50
C PRO A 107 -12.95 4.79 -1.91
N THR A 108 -14.22 5.10 -2.18
CA THR A 108 -14.83 4.89 -3.50
C THR A 108 -14.60 6.04 -4.47
N ASN A 109 -14.13 7.18 -3.97
CA ASN A 109 -13.82 8.38 -4.75
C ASN A 109 -12.42 8.90 -4.39
N PRO A 110 -11.70 9.53 -5.33
CA PRO A 110 -10.43 10.19 -5.03
C PRO A 110 -10.58 11.22 -3.90
N LEU A 111 -9.59 11.31 -3.01
CA LEU A 111 -9.64 12.21 -1.86
C LEU A 111 -9.33 13.68 -2.25
N SER A 112 -8.65 13.89 -3.38
CA SER A 112 -8.33 15.21 -3.92
C SER A 112 -8.38 15.25 -5.45
N LYS A 113 -8.46 16.47 -6.00
CA LYS A 113 -8.39 16.70 -7.45
C LYS A 113 -7.03 16.28 -8.02
N SER A 114 -5.94 16.59 -7.31
CA SER A 114 -4.58 16.21 -7.72
C SER A 114 -4.40 14.70 -7.81
N GLU A 115 -4.92 13.94 -6.85
CA GLU A 115 -4.87 12.48 -6.89
C GLU A 115 -5.67 11.90 -8.06
N LYS A 116 -6.83 12.49 -8.38
CA LYS A 116 -7.65 12.08 -9.53
C LYS A 116 -6.93 12.32 -10.86
N GLU A 117 -6.19 13.41 -10.96
CA GLU A 117 -5.47 13.81 -12.18
C GLU A 117 -4.15 13.05 -12.36
N PHE A 118 -3.66 12.39 -11.30
CA PHE A 118 -2.40 11.66 -11.31
C PHE A 118 -2.57 10.19 -10.86
N PRO A 119 -3.16 9.32 -11.72
CA PRO A 119 -3.33 7.90 -11.40
C PRO A 119 -1.98 7.15 -11.39
N ILE A 120 -1.80 6.28 -10.40
CA ILE A 120 -0.59 5.45 -10.24
C ILE A 120 -0.89 4.00 -10.62
N ALA A 121 0.05 3.34 -11.29
CA ALA A 121 0.02 1.90 -11.55
C ALA A 121 1.01 1.15 -10.64
N TYR A 122 0.52 0.19 -9.86
CA TYR A 122 1.33 -0.71 -9.04
C TYR A 122 1.47 -2.07 -9.73
N ALA A 123 2.70 -2.57 -9.84
CA ALA A 123 2.99 -3.94 -10.24
C ALA A 123 3.75 -4.64 -9.11
N ARG A 124 3.20 -5.73 -8.57
CA ARG A 124 3.77 -6.47 -7.43
C ARG A 124 3.93 -7.94 -7.76
N ILE A 125 5.07 -8.53 -7.41
CA ILE A 125 5.31 -9.97 -7.52
C ILE A 125 5.11 -10.58 -6.12
N VAL A 126 4.33 -11.65 -6.01
CA VAL A 126 3.88 -12.20 -4.73
C VAL A 126 3.98 -13.75 -4.71
N TYR A 127 4.23 -14.33 -3.53
CA TYR A 127 4.48 -15.78 -3.37
C TYR A 127 3.88 -16.42 -2.09
N GLU A 128 3.92 -15.78 -0.92
CA GLU A 128 3.70 -16.49 0.36
C GLU A 128 2.66 -15.88 1.31
N SER A 129 2.78 -14.59 1.66
CA SER A 129 1.99 -14.00 2.75
C SER A 129 0.85 -13.12 2.25
N TYR A 130 -0.35 -13.69 2.09
CA TYR A 130 -1.56 -12.91 1.77
C TYR A 130 -1.84 -11.78 2.75
N PRO A 131 -1.74 -11.95 4.08
CA PRO A 131 -2.05 -10.85 5.00
C PRO A 131 -1.17 -9.62 4.82
N MET A 132 0.11 -9.83 4.52
CA MET A 132 1.02 -8.73 4.18
C MET A 132 0.61 -8.06 2.87
N ILE A 133 0.22 -8.84 1.86
CA ILE A 133 -0.22 -8.32 0.57
C ILE A 133 -1.49 -7.47 0.74
N GLU A 134 -2.47 -7.96 1.50
CA GLU A 134 -3.70 -7.22 1.81
C GLU A 134 -3.38 -5.92 2.57
N LEU A 135 -2.48 -5.96 3.56
CA LEU A 135 -2.03 -4.77 4.29
C LEU A 135 -1.36 -3.75 3.35
N PHE A 136 -0.44 -4.19 2.49
CA PHE A 136 0.19 -3.32 1.50
C PHE A 136 -0.81 -2.76 0.50
N PHE A 137 -1.81 -3.54 0.10
CA PHE A 137 -2.89 -3.07 -0.76
C PHE A 137 -3.69 -1.97 -0.05
N ALA A 138 -4.18 -2.24 1.15
CA ALA A 138 -4.95 -1.29 1.95
C ALA A 138 -4.21 0.05 2.18
N MET A 139 -2.92 0.01 2.53
CA MET A 139 -2.12 1.23 2.76
C MET A 139 -1.91 2.09 1.52
N SER A 140 -1.96 1.50 0.33
CA SER A 140 -1.70 2.20 -0.95
C SER A 140 -2.96 2.38 -1.80
N TYR A 141 -4.12 1.94 -1.30
CA TYR A 141 -5.33 1.93 -2.09
C TYR A 141 -5.88 3.33 -2.32
N SER A 142 -6.10 3.64 -3.59
CA SER A 142 -6.94 4.72 -4.07
C SER A 142 -7.72 4.24 -5.30
N PRO A 143 -8.96 4.71 -5.48
CA PRO A 143 -9.90 4.18 -6.49
C PRO A 143 -9.49 4.50 -7.93
N GLN A 144 -8.67 5.52 -8.16
CA GLN A 144 -8.18 5.90 -9.49
C GLN A 144 -6.89 5.19 -9.91
N ASN A 145 -6.24 4.47 -8.99
CA ASN A 145 -5.00 3.75 -9.26
C ASN A 145 -5.28 2.37 -9.85
N HIS A 146 -4.28 1.81 -10.53
CA HIS A 146 -4.31 0.46 -11.10
C HIS A 146 -3.38 -0.47 -10.32
N TYR A 147 -3.79 -1.72 -10.10
CA TYR A 147 -3.02 -2.70 -9.35
C TYR A 147 -2.90 -4.00 -10.13
N CYS A 148 -1.66 -4.44 -10.37
CA CYS A 148 -1.33 -5.70 -11.02
C CYS A 148 -0.51 -6.55 -10.06
N TYR A 149 -0.95 -7.78 -9.86
CA TYR A 149 -0.24 -8.77 -9.05
C TYR A 149 0.17 -9.93 -9.93
N SER A 150 1.48 -10.17 -10.01
CA SER A 150 2.05 -11.37 -10.62
C SER A 150 2.31 -12.40 -9.53
N VAL A 151 1.58 -13.51 -9.59
CA VAL A 151 1.69 -14.61 -8.62
C VAL A 151 2.76 -15.58 -9.11
N ASP A 152 3.74 -15.89 -8.26
CA ASP A 152 4.75 -16.89 -8.58
C ASP A 152 4.10 -18.28 -8.70
N SER A 153 4.43 -18.99 -9.79
CA SER A 153 3.92 -20.36 -10.06
C SER A 153 4.19 -21.38 -8.96
N LYS A 154 5.21 -21.16 -8.13
CA LYS A 154 5.57 -22.03 -7.00
C LYS A 154 4.82 -21.66 -5.72
N ALA A 155 4.05 -20.57 -5.72
CA ALA A 155 3.25 -20.17 -4.56
C ALA A 155 2.38 -21.33 -4.09
N THR A 156 2.18 -21.41 -2.77
CA THR A 156 1.45 -22.54 -2.18
C THR A 156 0.05 -22.66 -2.78
N ALA A 157 -0.49 -23.87 -2.85
CA ALA A 157 -1.83 -24.09 -3.42
C ALA A 157 -2.93 -23.33 -2.65
N MET A 158 -2.68 -22.97 -1.39
CA MET A 158 -3.56 -22.12 -0.60
C MET A 158 -3.54 -20.68 -1.11
N PHE A 159 -2.35 -20.14 -1.44
CA PHE A 159 -2.17 -18.81 -2.04
C PHE A 159 -2.89 -18.67 -3.38
N ASN A 160 -2.83 -19.70 -4.22
CA ASN A 160 -3.48 -19.71 -5.54
C ASN A 160 -5.02 -19.84 -5.49
N LYS A 161 -5.60 -20.13 -4.32
CA LYS A 161 -7.05 -20.29 -4.11
C LYS A 161 -7.72 -19.06 -3.49
N MET A 162 -6.91 -18.10 -3.03
CA MET A 162 -7.35 -16.78 -2.55
C MET A 162 -7.63 -15.87 -3.74
#